data_AF-A0A536I758-F1
#
_entry.id   AF-A0A536I758-F1
#
_cell.length_a   1.000
_cell.length_b   1.000
_cell.length_c   1.000
_cell.angle_alpha   90.00
_cell.angle_beta   90.00
_cell.angle_gamma   90.00
#
_symmetry.space_group_name_H-M   'P 1'
#
loop_
_entity.id
_entity.type
_entity.pdbx_description
1 polymer ?
#
loop_
_entity_poly.entity_id
_entity_poly.type
_entity_poly.pdbx_seq_one_letter_code
_entity_poly.pdbx_strand_id
1 'polypeptide(L)'
;MQASVDEQWARYGRALIGSMSEVLTETPDETHANLLETADYWLSLGLVLGLRDPSQATQLLGVIEAHEAERGELERDATSLISQALG
;
A
#
# COMPACT_ATOMS: atom_id res chain seq x y z
N MET A 1 7.29 -8.24 24.18
CA MET A 1 5.86 -8.50 24.36
C MET A 1 5.22 -8.28 22.99
N GLN A 2 4.53 -9.27 22.41
CA GLN A 2 3.84 -9.07 21.12
C GLN A 2 2.67 -8.10 21.36
N ALA A 3 2.54 -7.09 20.49
CA ALA A 3 1.41 -6.17 20.51
C ALA A 3 0.09 -6.95 20.30
N SER A 4 -1.01 -6.48 20.88
CA SER A 4 -2.31 -7.09 20.63
C SER A 4 -2.68 -6.94 19.14
N VAL A 5 -3.57 -7.81 18.64
CA VAL A 5 -4.07 -7.71 17.27
C VAL A 5 -4.70 -6.33 17.00
N ASP A 6 -5.41 -5.79 17.99
CA ASP A 6 -6.03 -4.46 17.88
C ASP A 6 -4.99 -3.33 17.78
N GLU A 7 -3.87 -3.45 18.52
CA GLU A 7 -2.79 -2.48 18.47
C GLU A 7 -2.03 -2.53 17.14
N GLN A 8 -1.84 -3.74 16.57
CA GLN A 8 -1.27 -3.93 15.24
C GLN A 8 -2.17 -3.35 14.15
N TRP A 9 -3.49 -3.58 14.23
CA TRP A 9 -4.46 -2.98 13.31
C TRP A 9 -4.50 -1.46 13.41
N ALA A 10 -4.44 -0.91 14.62
CA ALA A 10 -4.42 0.54 14.82
C ALA A 10 -3.15 1.18 14.25
N ARG A 11 -2.00 0.51 14.36
CA ARG A 11 -0.73 0.97 13.76
C ARG A 11 -0.76 0.91 12.23
N TYR A 12 -1.23 -0.21 11.68
CA TYR A 12 -1.45 -0.36 10.25
C TYR A 12 -2.38 0.73 9.69
N GLY A 13 -3.53 0.96 10.35
CA GLY A 13 -4.47 1.99 9.94
C GLY A 13 -3.86 3.40 9.94
N ARG A 14 -3.04 3.74 10.94
CA ARG A 14 -2.32 5.04 10.96
C ARG A 14 -1.31 5.17 9.82
N ALA A 15 -0.54 4.12 9.55
CA ALA A 15 0.42 4.12 8.45
C ALA A 15 -0.27 4.30 7.10
N LEU A 16 -1.38 3.58 6.88
CA LEU A 16 -2.16 3.69 5.65
C LEU A 16 -2.76 5.10 5.46
N ILE A 17 -3.37 5.67 6.50
CA ILE A 17 -3.91 7.04 6.47
C ILE A 17 -2.79 8.05 6.18
N GLY A 18 -1.61 7.86 6.77
CA GLY A 18 -0.43 8.69 6.50
C GLY A 18 -0.04 8.68 5.03
N SER A 19 0.16 7.49 4.45
CA SER A 19 0.51 7.35 3.02
C SER A 19 -0.56 7.90 2.09
N MET A 20 -1.84 7.69 2.38
CA MET A 20 -2.92 8.26 1.57
C MET A 20 -2.99 9.78 1.66
N SER A 21 -2.67 10.37 2.82
CA SER A 21 -2.72 11.81 3.02
C SER A 21 -1.75 12.55 2.09
N GLU A 22 -0.60 11.96 1.75
CA GLU A 22 0.37 12.57 0.82
C GLU A 22 -0.26 12.73 -0.57
N VAL A 23 -0.88 11.67 -1.09
CA VAL A 23 -1.58 11.70 -2.38
C VAL A 23 -2.77 12.67 -2.37
N LEU A 24 -3.53 12.71 -1.27
CA LEU A 24 -4.65 13.65 -1.14
C LEU A 24 -4.20 15.12 -1.14
N THR A 25 -3.03 15.42 -0.57
CA THR A 25 -2.50 16.81 -0.56
C THR A 25 -2.13 17.34 -1.95
N GLU A 26 -1.93 16.44 -2.91
CA GLU A 26 -1.53 16.76 -4.28
C GLU A 26 -2.70 16.69 -5.28
N THR A 27 -3.90 16.35 -4.82
CA THR A 27 -5.06 16.10 -5.68
C THR A 27 -6.24 17.00 -5.34
N PRO A 28 -7.11 17.35 -6.31
CA PRO A 28 -8.30 18.17 -6.05
C PRO A 28 -9.32 17.45 -5.15
N ASP A 29 -9.91 18.20 -4.20
CA ASP A 29 -10.89 17.69 -3.22
C ASP A 29 -12.04 16.89 -3.86
N GLU A 30 -12.54 17.33 -5.03
CA GLU A 30 -13.63 16.65 -5.73
C GLU A 30 -13.29 15.22 -6.18
N THR A 31 -12.01 14.86 -6.25
CA THR A 31 -11.54 13.53 -6.67
C THR A 31 -11.16 12.61 -5.52
N HIS A 32 -11.00 13.15 -4.30
CA HIS A 32 -10.48 12.41 -3.14
C HIS A 32 -11.24 11.13 -2.85
N ALA A 33 -12.59 11.18 -2.86
CA ALA A 33 -13.41 10.01 -2.57
C ALA A 33 -13.14 8.85 -3.56
N ASN A 34 -13.08 9.16 -4.86
CA ASN A 34 -12.81 8.17 -5.89
C ASN A 34 -11.38 7.62 -5.79
N LEU A 35 -10.41 8.49 -5.45
CA LEU A 35 -9.01 8.09 -5.26
C LEU A 35 -8.85 7.14 -4.06
N LEU A 36 -9.51 7.46 -2.93
CA LEU A 36 -9.50 6.61 -1.74
C LEU A 36 -10.16 5.25 -2.01
N GLU A 37 -11.30 5.22 -2.69
CA GLU A 37 -11.97 3.96 -3.07
C GLU A 37 -11.10 3.13 -4.02
N THR A 38 -10.47 3.79 -5.00
CA THR A 38 -9.55 3.14 -5.94
C THR A 38 -8.35 2.55 -5.21
N ALA A 39 -7.76 3.30 -4.29
CA ALA A 39 -6.62 2.84 -3.49
C ALA A 39 -7.01 1.68 -2.56
N ASP A 40 -8.16 1.74 -1.89
CA ASP A 40 -8.67 0.64 -1.05
C ASP A 40 -8.89 -0.65 -1.85
N TYR A 41 -9.47 -0.53 -3.05
CA TYR A 41 -9.65 -1.65 -3.96
C TYR A 41 -8.32 -2.30 -4.36
N TRP A 42 -7.35 -1.52 -4.84
CA TRP A 42 -6.06 -2.05 -5.28
C TRP A 42 -5.22 -2.61 -4.13
N LEU A 43 -5.28 -1.98 -2.95
CA LEU A 43 -4.63 -2.50 -1.74
C LEU A 43 -5.22 -3.86 -1.35
N SER A 44 -6.55 -3.95 -1.30
CA SER A 44 -7.25 -5.20 -0.99
C SER A 44 -6.91 -6.31 -2.00
N LEU A 45 -6.92 -5.99 -3.29
CA LEU A 45 -6.56 -6.92 -4.36
C LEU A 45 -5.10 -7.39 -4.23
N GLY A 46 -4.17 -6.45 -4.03
CA GLY A 46 -2.74 -6.73 -3.87
C GLY A 46 -2.45 -7.61 -2.66
N LEU A 47 -3.11 -7.36 -1.52
CA LEU A 47 -3.00 -8.21 -0.33
C LEU A 47 -3.49 -9.63 -0.59
N VAL A 48 -4.66 -9.79 -1.23
CA VAL A 48 -5.20 -11.11 -1.55
C VAL A 48 -4.27 -11.86 -2.51
N LEU A 49 -3.77 -11.20 -3.55
CA LEU A 49 -2.83 -11.80 -4.52
C LEU A 49 -1.51 -12.18 -3.84
N GLY A 50 -0.91 -11.28 -3.06
CA GLY A 50 0.37 -11.52 -2.38
C GLY A 50 0.30 -12.64 -1.34
N LEU A 51 -0.83 -12.77 -0.63
CA LEU A 51 -1.01 -13.82 0.38
C LEU A 51 -1.33 -15.19 -0.22
N ARG A 52 -2.11 -15.24 -1.31
CA ARG A 52 -2.58 -16.51 -1.90
C ARG A 52 -1.65 -17.04 -3.00
N ASP A 53 -1.12 -16.16 -3.84
CA ASP A 53 -0.37 -16.49 -5.04
C ASP A 53 0.89 -15.63 -5.20
N PRO A 54 1.85 -15.66 -4.24
CA PRO A 54 2.99 -14.73 -4.20
C PRO A 54 3.89 -14.78 -5.44
N SER A 55 4.04 -15.96 -6.06
CA SER A 55 4.82 -16.12 -7.29
C SER A 55 4.17 -15.43 -8.49
N GLN A 56 2.84 -15.48 -8.60
CA GLN A 56 2.09 -14.80 -9.66
C GLN A 56 2.04 -13.29 -9.41
N ALA A 57 1.89 -12.86 -8.16
CA ALA A 57 1.99 -11.45 -7.79
C ALA A 57 3.34 -10.85 -8.21
N THR A 58 4.43 -11.59 -8.01
CA THR A 58 5.78 -11.17 -8.45
C THR A 58 5.89 -11.09 -9.98
N GLN A 59 5.29 -12.05 -10.71
CA GLN A 59 5.26 -12.00 -12.17
C GLN A 59 4.45 -10.82 -12.70
N LEU A 60 3.28 -10.54 -12.11
CA LEU A 60 2.44 -9.40 -12.48
C LEU A 60 3.14 -8.08 -12.20
N LEU A 61 3.81 -7.95 -11.06
CA LEU A 61 4.63 -6.77 -10.76
C LEU A 61 5.69 -6.54 -11.85
N GLY A 62 6.38 -7.61 -12.27
CA GLY A 62 7.35 -7.54 -13.36
C GLY A 62 6.76 -7.23 -14.74
N VAL A 63 5.44 -7.35 -14.93
CA VAL A 63 4.74 -6.98 -16.18
C VAL A 63 4.25 -5.53 -16.14
N ILE A 64 3.78 -5.05 -14.98
CA ILE A 64 3.28 -3.68 -14.79
C ILE A 64 4.41 -2.67 -15.01
N GLU A 65 5.62 -2.99 -14.53
CA GLU A 65 6.75 -2.07 -14.56
C GLU A 65 7.70 -2.40 -15.72
N ALA A 66 7.36 -1.93 -16.92
CA ALA A 66 8.30 -1.89 -18.04
C ALA A 66 9.47 -0.89 -17.81
N HIS A 67 9.42 -0.09 -16.73
CA HIS A 67 10.43 0.89 -16.35
C HIS A 67 10.96 0.62 -14.92
N GLU A 68 12.24 0.24 -14.82
CA GLU A 68 12.93 -0.13 -13.57
C GLU A 68 12.94 0.97 -12.49
N ALA A 69 12.79 2.24 -12.87
CA ALA A 69 12.78 3.37 -11.94
C ALA A 69 11.53 3.40 -11.05
N GLU A 70 10.36 3.12 -11.62
CA GLU A 70 9.07 3.09 -10.91
C GLU A 70 9.03 1.95 -9.89
N ARG A 71 9.67 0.82 -10.24
CA ARG A 71 9.86 -0.32 -9.33
C ARG A 71 10.61 0.05 -8.05
N GLY A 72 11.69 0.80 -8.21
CA GLY A 72 12.50 1.23 -7.08
C GLY A 72 11.73 2.18 -6.15
N GLU A 73 10.80 2.97 -6.68
CA GLU A 73 9.92 3.83 -5.89
C GLU A 73 8.88 2.99 -5.13
N LEU A 74 8.20 2.08 -5.81
CA LEU A 74 7.21 1.21 -5.20
C LEU A 74 7.79 0.32 -4.09
N GLU A 75 8.99 -0.24 -4.29
CA GLU A 75 9.69 -1.02 -3.26
C GLU A 75 10.06 -0.16 -2.03
N ARG A 76 10.46 1.11 -2.24
CA ARG A 76 10.73 2.06 -1.15
C ARG A 76 9.46 2.41 -0.37
N ASP A 77 8.38 2.68 -1.07
CA ASP A 77 7.09 3.03 -0.45
C ASP A 77 6.55 1.86 0.37
N ALA A 78 6.60 0.65 -0.19
CA ALA A 78 6.23 -0.56 0.53
C ALA A 78 7.09 -0.77 1.79
N THR A 79 8.41 -0.56 1.70
CA THR A 79 9.32 -0.68 2.84
C THR A 79 9.03 0.37 3.92
N SER A 80 8.73 1.60 3.52
CA SER A 80 8.35 2.69 4.43
C SER A 80 7.04 2.36 5.15
N LEU A 81 6.02 1.94 4.40
CA LEU A 81 4.72 1.55 4.97
C LEU A 81 4.87 0.39 5.96
N ILE A 82 5.63 -0.65 5.62
CA ILE A 82 5.90 -1.79 6.50
C ILE A 82 6.61 -1.33 7.78
N SER A 83 7.60 -0.44 7.65
CA SER A 83 8.34 0.08 8.81
C SER A 83 7.43 0.90 9.73
N GLN A 84 6.49 1.66 9.19
CA GLN A 84 5.51 2.42 9.98
C GLN A 84 4.44 1.52 10.62
N ALA A 85 3.97 0.51 9.88
CA ALA A 85 2.96 -0.42 10.38
C ALA A 85 3.53 -1.38 11.44
N LEU A 86 4.74 -1.90 11.22
CA LEU A 86 5.37 -2.98 11.99
C LEU A 86 6.54 -2.55 12.90
N GLY A 87 7.01 -1.30 12.83
CA GLY A 87 7.98 -0.67 13.76
C GLY A 87 7.37 -0.22 15.08
#